data_AF-A0A410NTV8-F1
#
_entry.id   AF-A0A410NTV8-F1
#
_cell.length_a   1.000
_cell.length_b   1.000
_cell.length_c   1.000
_cell.angle_alpha   90.00
_cell.angle_beta   90.00
_cell.angle_gamma   90.00
#
_symmetry.space_group_name_H-M   'P 1'
#
loop_
_entity.id
_entity.type
_entity.pdbx_description
1 polymer ?
#
loop_
_entity_poly.entity_id
_entity_poly.type
_entity_poly.pdbx_seq_one_letter_code
_entity_poly.pdbx_strand_id
1 'polypeptide(L)'
;MADFIIDWPLTISAASAVFACGAAIVAWAAPHAVESRRQKAVIRELKLDCLRRVIGLRSVRPSPEWLAALNEACVVFSGSKAVISAIREYAEDRWADGARAETGLLAVMKAMLSDLDIALPELDDEFLLRPFGTG
;
A
#
# COMPACT_ATOMS: atom_id res chain seq x y z
N MET A 1 -33.89 -30.13 50.55
CA MET A 1 -33.70 -30.31 49.09
C MET A 1 -33.85 -28.91 48.51
N ALA A 2 -32.76 -28.29 48.08
CA ALA A 2 -32.66 -26.83 48.00
C ALA A 2 -33.33 -26.27 46.73
N ASP A 3 -34.28 -25.35 46.93
CA ASP A 3 -34.85 -24.46 45.93
C ASP A 3 -33.79 -23.45 45.46
N PHE A 4 -33.53 -23.43 44.15
CA PHE A 4 -32.65 -22.46 43.52
C PHE A 4 -33.47 -21.21 43.14
N ILE A 5 -33.57 -20.27 44.09
CA ILE A 5 -34.19 -18.96 43.88
C ILE A 5 -33.20 -18.10 43.08
N ILE A 6 -33.46 -17.91 41.79
CA ILE A 6 -32.80 -16.87 40.99
C ILE A 6 -33.63 -15.60 41.14
N ASP A 7 -33.28 -14.80 42.15
CA ASP A 7 -33.77 -13.43 42.29
C ASP A 7 -33.00 -12.53 41.31
N TRP A 8 -33.61 -12.24 40.16
CA TRP A 8 -33.09 -11.28 39.19
C TRP A 8 -33.88 -9.98 39.36
N PRO A 9 -33.25 -8.84 39.73
CA PRO A 9 -33.99 -7.59 39.80
C PRO A 9 -34.33 -7.13 38.38
N LEU A 10 -35.60 -7.30 38.03
CA LEU A 10 -36.28 -6.71 36.88
C LEU A 10 -36.31 -5.17 37.02
N THR A 11 -35.19 -4.49 36.75
CA THR A 11 -35.16 -3.06 36.39
C THR A 11 -34.01 -2.75 35.43
N ILE A 12 -33.85 -3.58 34.39
CA ILE A 12 -33.11 -3.13 33.20
C ILE A 12 -34.08 -2.26 32.41
N SER A 13 -34.06 -0.95 32.69
CA SER A 13 -34.65 0.06 31.80
C SER A 13 -34.20 -0.26 30.38
N ALA A 14 -35.11 -0.32 29.40
CA ALA A 14 -34.82 -0.72 28.02
C ALA A 14 -33.61 0.02 27.39
N ALA A 15 -33.25 1.19 27.93
CA ALA A 15 -32.03 1.92 27.62
C ALA A 15 -30.74 1.12 27.89
N SER A 16 -30.57 0.46 29.05
CA SER A 16 -29.31 -0.20 29.43
C SER A 16 -29.02 -1.48 28.64
N ALA A 17 -30.04 -2.20 28.16
CA ALA A 17 -29.86 -3.34 27.27
C ALA A 17 -29.36 -2.93 25.88
N VAL A 18 -29.85 -1.79 25.35
CA VAL A 18 -29.40 -1.25 24.06
C VAL A 18 -27.97 -0.72 24.14
N PHE A 19 -27.61 -0.06 25.25
CA PHE A 19 -26.22 0.35 25.50
C PHE A 19 -25.27 -0.84 25.68
N ALA A 20 -25.70 -1.92 26.34
CA ALA A 20 -24.88 -3.13 26.51
C ALA A 20 -24.62 -3.86 25.18
N CYS A 21 -25.65 -4.02 24.34
CA CYS A 21 -25.47 -4.58 22.99
C CYS A 21 -24.62 -3.69 22.08
N GLY A 22 -24.80 -2.37 22.13
CA GLY A 22 -23.96 -1.41 21.40
C GLY A 22 -22.50 -1.47 21.83
N ALA A 23 -22.24 -1.53 23.15
CA ALA A 23 -20.90 -1.67 23.70
C ALA A 23 -20.25 -3.02 23.31
N ALA A 24 -21.00 -4.11 23.27
CA ALA A 24 -20.50 -5.42 22.85
C ALA A 24 -20.15 -5.45 21.34
N ILE A 25 -20.97 -4.85 20.48
CA ILE A 25 -20.70 -4.74 19.04
C ILE A 25 -19.46 -3.87 18.79
N VAL A 26 -19.33 -2.74 19.50
CA VAL A 26 -18.14 -1.88 19.40
C VAL A 26 -16.91 -2.59 19.94
N ALA A 27 -17.00 -3.33 21.04
CA ALA A 27 -15.90 -4.10 21.61
C ALA A 27 -15.46 -5.27 20.69
N TRP A 28 -16.37 -5.87 19.95
CA TRP A 28 -16.06 -6.88 18.93
C TRP A 28 -15.49 -6.27 17.64
N ALA A 29 -16.00 -5.12 17.19
CA ALA A 29 -15.56 -4.45 15.97
C ALA A 29 -14.23 -3.68 16.13
N ALA A 30 -13.94 -3.16 17.33
CA ALA A 30 -12.72 -2.42 17.64
C ALA A 30 -11.43 -3.21 17.30
N PRO A 31 -11.24 -4.47 17.74
CA PRO A 31 -10.03 -5.23 17.39
C PRO A 31 -9.91 -5.50 15.88
N HIS A 32 -11.01 -5.72 15.17
CA HIS A 32 -11.00 -5.90 13.71
C HIS A 32 -10.65 -4.61 12.96
N ALA A 33 -11.12 -3.46 13.45
CA ALA A 33 -10.73 -2.15 12.93
C ALA A 33 -9.25 -1.84 13.20
N VAL A 34 -8.71 -2.24 14.35
CA VAL A 34 -7.29 -2.09 14.67
C VAL A 34 -6.42 -2.99 13.78
N GLU A 35 -6.82 -4.25 13.59
CA GLU A 35 -6.07 -5.20 12.77
C GLU A 35 -6.05 -4.80 11.29
N SER A 36 -7.20 -4.38 10.75
CA SER A 36 -7.26 -3.87 9.37
C SER A 36 -6.43 -2.59 9.17
N ARG A 37 -6.33 -1.71 10.17
CA ARG A 37 -5.44 -0.54 10.14
C ARG A 37 -3.96 -0.96 10.16
N ARG A 38 -3.60 -1.96 10.97
CA ARG A 38 -2.24 -2.51 11.03
C ARG A 38 -1.84 -3.15 9.70
N GLN A 39 -2.70 -3.97 9.11
CA GLN A 39 -2.46 -4.59 7.80
C GLN A 39 -2.26 -3.53 6.71
N LYS A 40 -3.07 -2.46 6.70
CA LYS A 40 -2.88 -1.34 5.76
C LYS A 40 -1.54 -0.65 5.94
N ALA A 41 -1.08 -0.46 7.17
CA ALA A 41 0.23 0.14 7.44
C ALA A 41 1.38 -0.74 6.93
N VAL A 42 1.33 -2.05 7.19
CA VAL A 42 2.33 -3.01 6.69
C VAL A 42 2.38 -3.04 5.16
N ILE A 43 1.21 -3.07 4.50
CA ILE A 43 1.13 -3.04 3.03
C ILE A 43 1.73 -1.74 2.48
N ARG A 44 1.45 -0.60 3.13
CA ARG A 44 2.00 0.69 2.73
C ARG A 44 3.52 0.72 2.87
N GLU A 45 4.06 0.16 3.95
CA GLU A 45 5.50 0.05 4.18
C GLU A 45 6.19 -0.81 3.11
N LEU A 46 5.61 -1.98 2.79
CA LEU A 46 6.10 -2.85 1.71
C LEU A 46 6.13 -2.14 0.35
N LYS A 47 5.07 -1.38 0.02
CA LYS A 47 5.01 -0.56 -1.19
C LYS A 47 6.09 0.52 -1.21
N LEU A 48 6.32 1.19 -0.09
CA LEU A 48 7.38 2.20 0.06
C LEU A 48 8.77 1.60 -0.13
N ASP A 49 9.05 0.45 0.46
CA ASP A 49 10.35 -0.21 0.36
C ASP A 49 10.61 -0.79 -1.03
N CYS A 50 9.56 -1.28 -1.69
CA CYS A 50 9.62 -1.65 -3.12
C CYS A 50 9.95 -0.41 -3.97
N LEU A 51 9.24 0.71 -3.79
CA LEU A 51 9.50 1.95 -4.50
C LEU A 51 10.94 2.46 -4.30
N ARG A 52 11.44 2.45 -3.05
CA ARG A 52 12.81 2.85 -2.73
C ARG A 52 13.84 2.01 -3.48
N ARG A 53 13.62 0.70 -3.60
CA ARG A 53 14.51 -0.20 -4.36
C ARG A 53 14.44 0.06 -5.85
N VAL A 54 13.26 0.26 -6.41
CA VAL A 54 13.09 0.62 -7.84
C VAL A 54 13.80 1.93 -8.18
N ILE A 55 13.65 2.96 -7.33
CA ILE A 55 14.31 4.26 -7.49
C ILE A 55 15.83 4.14 -7.27
N GLY A 56 16.27 3.39 -6.27
CA GLY A 56 17.69 3.25 -5.90
C GLY A 56 18.50 2.42 -6.89
N LEU A 57 17.88 1.42 -7.52
CA LEU A 57 18.51 0.57 -8.53
C LEU A 57 18.32 1.11 -9.97
N ARG A 58 17.73 2.30 -10.12
CA ARG A 58 17.56 2.93 -11.43
C ARG A 58 18.93 3.12 -12.06
N SER A 59 19.13 2.50 -13.21
CA SER A 59 20.39 2.52 -13.92
C SER A 59 20.14 2.54 -15.41
N VAL A 60 21.05 3.15 -16.16
CA VAL A 60 20.96 3.29 -17.62
C VAL A 60 20.85 1.91 -18.30
N ARG A 61 21.45 0.87 -17.68
CA ARG A 61 21.32 -0.53 -18.10
C ARG A 61 20.57 -1.34 -17.05
N PRO A 62 19.61 -2.19 -17.44
CA PRO A 62 18.86 -3.01 -16.49
C PRO A 62 19.80 -4.00 -15.80
N SER A 63 19.92 -3.89 -14.48
CA SER A 63 20.57 -4.91 -13.68
C SER A 63 19.58 -6.03 -13.33
N PRO A 64 20.06 -7.26 -13.05
CA PRO A 64 19.21 -8.33 -12.54
C PRO A 64 18.46 -7.95 -11.27
N GLU A 65 19.08 -7.20 -10.35
CA GLU A 65 18.41 -6.74 -9.12
C GLU A 65 17.29 -5.74 -9.43
N TRP A 66 17.49 -4.89 -10.43
CA TRP A 66 16.49 -3.92 -10.84
C TRP A 66 15.27 -4.60 -11.49
N LEU A 67 15.48 -5.62 -12.34
CA LEU A 67 14.40 -6.44 -12.88
C LEU A 67 13.65 -7.22 -11.79
N ALA A 68 14.37 -7.73 -10.78
CA ALA A 68 13.74 -8.36 -9.63
C ALA A 68 12.85 -7.38 -8.84
N ALA A 69 13.32 -6.14 -8.63
CA ALA A 69 12.53 -5.10 -7.97
C ALA A 69 11.28 -4.71 -8.77
N LEU A 70 11.35 -4.68 -10.11
CA LEU A 70 10.19 -4.44 -10.97
C LEU A 70 9.19 -5.60 -10.95
N ASN A 71 9.66 -6.84 -10.97
CA ASN A 71 8.79 -8.02 -10.84
C ASN A 71 8.08 -8.02 -9.48
N GLU A 72 8.78 -7.63 -8.43
CA GLU A 72 8.17 -7.46 -7.12
C GLU A 72 7.15 -6.32 -7.11
N ALA A 73 7.41 -5.22 -7.81
CA ALA A 73 6.44 -4.14 -7.95
C ALA A 73 5.13 -4.62 -8.59
N CYS A 74 5.17 -5.54 -9.56
CA CYS A 74 3.96 -6.15 -10.13
C CYS A 74 3.10 -6.90 -9.10
N VAL A 75 3.73 -7.52 -8.09
CA VAL A 75 3.03 -8.24 -7.02
C VAL A 75 2.51 -7.28 -5.96
N VAL A 76 3.38 -6.39 -5.47
CA VAL A 76 3.12 -5.46 -4.37
C VAL A 76 2.09 -4.38 -4.78
N PHE A 77 2.07 -3.99 -6.05
CA PHE A 77 1.11 -3.03 -6.62
C PHE A 77 0.05 -3.70 -7.50
N SER A 78 -0.20 -5.00 -7.32
CA SER A 78 -1.20 -5.76 -8.10
C SER A 78 -2.62 -5.15 -8.06
N GLY A 79 -2.98 -4.45 -6.99
CA GLY A 79 -4.25 -3.72 -6.88
C GLY A 79 -4.31 -2.41 -7.68
N SER A 80 -3.19 -1.93 -8.21
CA SER A 80 -3.06 -0.63 -8.86
C SER A 80 -2.96 -0.76 -10.37
N LYS A 81 -4.08 -0.58 -11.08
CA LYS A 81 -4.10 -0.66 -12.55
C LYS A 81 -3.15 0.34 -13.21
N ALA A 82 -2.99 1.53 -12.63
CA ALA A 82 -2.09 2.57 -13.15
C ALA A 82 -0.63 2.12 -13.12
N VAL A 83 -0.18 1.52 -12.01
CA VAL A 83 1.18 1.01 -11.87
C VAL A 83 1.44 -0.14 -12.84
N ILE A 84 0.51 -1.09 -12.93
CA ILE A 84 0.66 -2.24 -13.83
C ILE A 84 0.68 -1.81 -15.31
N SER A 85 -0.16 -0.84 -15.71
CA SER A 85 -0.14 -0.30 -17.08
C SER A 85 1.21 0.37 -17.38
N ALA A 86 1.69 1.22 -16.46
CA ALA A 86 2.96 1.91 -16.65
C ALA A 86 4.14 0.94 -16.76
N ILE A 87 4.18 -0.13 -15.95
CA ILE A 87 5.23 -1.15 -16.02
C ILE A 87 5.18 -1.89 -17.36
N ARG A 88 3.98 -2.22 -17.83
CA ARG A 88 3.77 -2.89 -19.11
C ARG A 88 4.23 -2.02 -20.28
N GLU A 89 3.78 -0.77 -20.34
CA GLU A 89 4.17 0.20 -21.37
C GLU A 89 5.68 0.40 -21.39
N TYR A 90 6.30 0.53 -20.20
CA TYR A 90 7.75 0.59 -20.10
C TYR A 90 8.45 -0.68 -20.65
N ALA A 91 7.95 -1.87 -20.32
CA ALA A 91 8.53 -3.13 -20.80
C ALA A 91 8.41 -3.29 -22.33
N GLU A 92 7.26 -2.92 -22.88
CA GLU A 92 7.01 -2.93 -24.33
C GLU A 92 7.95 -1.94 -25.06
N ASP A 93 8.09 -0.70 -24.57
CA ASP A 93 9.00 0.30 -25.14
C ASP A 93 10.47 -0.11 -25.02
N ARG A 94 10.85 -0.80 -23.94
CA ARG A 94 12.21 -1.28 -23.70
C ARG A 94 12.60 -2.42 -24.64
N TRP A 95 11.67 -3.30 -24.99
CA TRP A 95 11.90 -4.42 -25.90
C TRP A 95 11.85 -4.05 -27.38
N ALA A 96 11.21 -2.94 -27.73
CA ALA A 96 11.24 -2.41 -29.09
C ALA A 96 12.63 -1.82 -29.41
N ASP A 97 12.88 -0.57 -29.00
CA ASP A 97 14.10 0.16 -29.31
C ASP A 97 14.66 0.95 -28.11
N GLY A 98 13.92 0.99 -26.98
CA GLY A 98 14.34 1.71 -25.78
C GLY A 98 14.39 3.24 -25.91
N ALA A 99 13.92 3.81 -27.01
CA ALA A 99 13.99 5.25 -27.31
C ALA A 99 13.29 6.14 -26.28
N ARG A 100 12.34 5.58 -25.50
CA ARG A 100 11.58 6.28 -24.46
C ARG A 100 11.74 5.64 -23.08
N ALA A 101 12.79 4.85 -22.87
CA ALA A 101 12.98 4.10 -21.63
C ALA A 101 12.98 5.02 -20.39
N GLU A 102 13.63 6.19 -20.47
CA GLU A 102 13.65 7.15 -19.35
C GLU A 102 12.27 7.72 -19.03
N THR A 103 11.51 8.11 -20.06
CA THR A 103 10.13 8.60 -19.91
C THR A 103 9.19 7.52 -19.36
N GLY A 104 9.31 6.28 -19.84
CA GLY A 104 8.52 5.16 -19.34
C GLY A 104 8.88 4.82 -17.88
N LEU A 105 10.16 4.89 -17.52
CA LEU A 105 10.60 4.67 -16.15
C LEU A 105 10.06 5.76 -15.20
N LEU A 106 10.06 7.01 -15.64
CA LEU A 106 9.41 8.10 -14.91
C LEU A 106 7.92 7.84 -14.71
N ALA A 107 7.21 7.37 -15.75
CA ALA A 107 5.79 7.04 -15.65
C ALA A 107 5.52 5.95 -14.61
N VAL A 108 6.37 4.90 -14.55
CA VAL A 108 6.31 3.86 -13.52
C VAL A 108 6.47 4.44 -12.12
N MET A 109 7.52 5.23 -11.90
CA MET A 109 7.81 5.83 -10.59
C MET A 109 6.68 6.77 -10.14
N LYS A 110 6.16 7.61 -11.05
CA LYS A 110 5.03 8.49 -10.78
C LYS A 110 3.75 7.72 -10.46
N ALA A 111 3.47 6.63 -11.17
CA ALA A 111 2.31 5.79 -10.89
C ALA A 111 2.40 5.14 -9.49
N MET A 112 3.59 4.67 -9.09
CA MET A 112 3.80 4.08 -7.75
C MET A 112 3.67 5.12 -6.63
N LEU A 113 4.18 6.34 -6.86
CA LEU A 113 4.03 7.47 -5.92
C LEU A 113 2.57 7.88 -5.76
N SER A 114 1.82 7.95 -6.87
CA SER A 114 0.40 8.25 -6.88
C SER A 114 -0.43 7.19 -6.15
N ASP A 115 -0.12 5.90 -6.34
CA ASP A 115 -0.77 4.80 -5.61
C ASP A 115 -0.56 4.87 -4.09
N LEU A 116 0.57 5.44 -3.67
CA LEU A 116 0.90 5.70 -2.27
C LEU A 116 0.31 7.02 -1.75
N ASP A 117 -0.45 7.76 -2.55
CA ASP A 117 -0.99 9.09 -2.20
C ASP A 117 0.11 10.06 -1.73
N ILE A 118 1.31 9.92 -2.31
CA ILE A 118 2.43 10.81 -2.04
C ILE A 118 2.35 11.94 -3.06
N ALA A 119 1.59 12.97 -2.70
CA ALA A 119 1.55 14.21 -3.46
C ALA A 119 2.93 14.86 -3.43
N LEU A 120 3.55 15.01 -4.59
CA LEU A 120 4.88 15.60 -4.73
C LEU A 120 4.78 16.84 -5.60
N PRO A 121 4.55 18.02 -4.99
CA PRO A 121 4.66 19.28 -5.70
C PRO A 121 6.12 19.62 -6.09
N GLU A 122 7.13 18.91 -5.54
CA GLU A 122 8.57 19.24 -5.68
C GLU A 122 9.45 18.12 -6.26
N LEU A 123 8.91 16.97 -6.66
CA LEU A 123 9.72 15.93 -7.33
C LEU A 123 9.73 16.19 -8.83
N ASP A 124 10.56 17.14 -9.25
CA ASP A 124 10.78 17.42 -10.68
C ASP A 124 11.34 16.18 -11.39
N ASP A 125 11.03 16.05 -12.68
CA ASP A 125 11.57 14.98 -13.53
C ASP A 125 13.10 14.95 -13.49
N GLU A 126 13.72 16.10 -13.25
CA GLU A 126 15.15 16.26 -13.01
C GLU A 126 15.63 15.56 -11.73
N PHE A 127 14.86 15.56 -10.64
CA PHE A 127 15.23 14.86 -9.40
C PHE A 127 15.18 13.34 -9.58
N LEU A 128 14.14 12.86 -10.27
CA LEU A 128 13.95 11.44 -10.55
C LEU A 128 14.96 10.89 -11.57
N LEU A 129 15.34 11.71 -12.55
CA LEU A 129 16.34 11.35 -13.56
C LEU A 129 17.77 11.68 -13.14
N ARG A 130 17.99 12.41 -12.04
CA ARG A 130 19.34 12.81 -11.64
C ARG A 130 20.22 11.57 -11.53
N PRO A 131 21.32 11.46 -12.29
CA PRO A 131 22.27 10.40 -12.05
C PRO A 131 22.79 10.55 -10.62
N PHE A 132 22.82 9.45 -9.86
CA PHE A 132 23.54 9.42 -8.59
C PHE A 132 25.03 9.55 -8.93
N GLY A 133 25.51 10.78 -9.09
CA GLY A 133 26.92 11.04 -9.37
C GLY A 133 27.76 10.49 -8.23
N THR A 134 28.69 9.61 -8.57
CA THR A 134 29.88 9.33 -7.76
C THR A 134 30.66 10.64 -7.61
N GLY A 135 30.75 11.13 -6.38
CA GLY A 135 31.97 11.82 -5.95
C GLY A 135 33.15 10.85 -5.98
#